data_AF-A0A0F9HQ41-F1
#
_entry.id   AF-A0A0F9HQ41-F1
#
_cell.length_a   1.000
_cell.length_b   1.000
_cell.length_c   1.000
_cell.angle_alpha   90.00
_cell.angle_beta   90.00
_cell.angle_gamma   90.00
#
_symmetry.space_group_name_H-M   'P 1'
#
loop_
_entity.id
_entity.type
_entity.pdbx_description
1 polymer ?
#
loop_
_entity_poly.entity_id
_entity_poly.type
_entity_poly.pdbx_seq_one_letter_code
_entity_poly.pdbx_strand_id
1 'polypeptide(L)'
;MLTTFSGPVMSHGGFIGGEGPSGRTFFVNANAGGADDVDVDWWSVDEDTVFSTLQAAINKCVANRGDTIYVKQGGELVTSTVLFNKAGIRVIVQRLGMAPSMRGEFTSIYSTSLTGDPTAIISQPCYIEGLGFVGADAGTLFFEGAALLLRVDATSTATTKPWGVHLNQCRFPGWNLGNTCGLAMDGGTNVLIDDCYFEDAAFTHGIYMQGAVGHVQISNSHFSLGTYAIKCGSFSDAGVNTQLEIGPGNVTVAPTRGVNSGSNAAKVTIFRNSWATAVNSTHDQSIDDMESDGYICVGNEYADEESDDE
;
A
#
# COMPACT_ATOMS: atom_id res chain seq x y z
N MET A 1 -16.37 -36.75 25.94
CA MET A 1 -17.29 -35.60 26.03
C MET A 1 -16.49 -34.40 25.53
N LEU A 2 -16.56 -34.09 24.23
CA LEU A 2 -15.77 -33.03 23.61
C LEU A 2 -16.49 -31.69 23.86
N THR A 3 -15.88 -30.82 24.65
CA THR A 3 -16.33 -29.44 24.83
C THR A 3 -15.88 -28.61 23.63
N THR A 4 -16.81 -28.28 22.74
CA THR A 4 -16.62 -27.28 21.69
C THR A 4 -16.49 -25.90 22.33
N PHE A 5 -15.28 -25.33 22.32
CA PHE A 5 -15.10 -23.91 22.63
C PHE A 5 -15.41 -23.09 21.39
N SER A 6 -16.47 -22.28 21.45
CA SER A 6 -16.74 -21.24 20.47
C SER A 6 -15.68 -20.15 20.60
N GLY A 7 -14.80 -20.04 19.59
CA GLY A 7 -13.88 -18.90 19.50
C GLY A 7 -14.63 -17.57 19.36
N PRO A 8 -13.99 -16.43 19.68
CA PRO A 8 -14.62 -15.13 19.59
C PRO A 8 -14.96 -14.81 18.13
N VAL A 9 -16.23 -14.55 17.86
CA VAL A 9 -16.68 -13.96 16.59
C VAL A 9 -16.11 -12.54 16.54
N MET A 10 -15.00 -12.37 15.85
CA MET A 10 -14.45 -11.04 15.57
C MET A 10 -15.35 -10.38 14.52
N SER A 11 -16.41 -9.72 14.96
CA SER A 11 -17.26 -8.91 14.07
C SER A 11 -16.43 -7.73 13.56
N HIS A 12 -16.07 -7.77 12.28
CA HIS A 12 -15.52 -6.61 11.61
C HIS A 12 -16.66 -5.97 10.82
N GLY A 13 -17.01 -4.74 11.18
CA GLY A 13 -18.03 -3.95 10.50
C GLY A 13 -17.72 -3.85 9.01
N GLY A 14 -18.69 -4.22 8.18
CA GLY A 14 -18.58 -4.11 6.73
C GLY A 14 -18.61 -2.65 6.29
N PHE A 15 -17.88 -2.35 5.20
CA PHE A 15 -17.80 -1.02 4.60
C PHE A 15 -19.04 -0.61 3.79
N ILE A 16 -20.08 -1.45 3.71
CA ILE A 16 -21.33 -1.15 3.01
C ILE A 16 -22.51 -1.58 3.87
N GLY A 17 -23.26 -0.60 4.37
CA GLY A 17 -24.51 -0.79 5.08
C GLY A 17 -25.60 -1.28 4.12
N GLY A 18 -25.90 -2.57 4.21
CA GLY A 18 -27.03 -3.20 3.54
C GLY A 18 -27.01 -4.68 3.88
N GLU A 19 -28.15 -5.24 4.25
CA GLU A 19 -28.37 -6.67 4.54
C GLU A 19 -28.17 -7.53 3.28
N GLY A 20 -26.96 -7.53 2.73
CA GLY A 20 -26.52 -8.48 1.71
C GLY A 20 -26.06 -9.79 2.35
N PRO A 21 -25.95 -10.88 1.56
CA PRO A 21 -25.41 -12.14 2.06
C PRO A 21 -24.05 -11.89 2.72
N SER A 22 -23.89 -12.33 3.96
CA SER A 22 -22.65 -12.18 4.71
C SER A 22 -21.47 -12.73 3.90
N GLY A 23 -20.38 -11.96 3.82
CA GLY A 23 -19.16 -12.33 3.11
C GLY A 23 -18.68 -13.73 3.46
N ARG A 24 -18.08 -14.42 2.49
CA ARG A 24 -17.39 -15.70 2.72
C ARG A 24 -15.97 -15.47 3.19
N THR A 25 -15.48 -16.43 3.97
CA THR A 25 -14.09 -16.47 4.43
C THR A 25 -13.30 -17.45 3.59
N PHE A 26 -12.12 -17.01 3.15
CA PHE A 26 -11.14 -17.80 2.43
C PHE A 26 -9.79 -17.75 3.15
N PHE A 27 -8.94 -18.74 2.92
CA PHE A 27 -7.64 -18.89 3.54
C PHE A 27 -6.58 -19.14 2.47
N VAL A 28 -5.42 -18.52 2.61
CA VAL A 28 -4.28 -18.69 1.70
C VAL A 28 -3.09 -19.21 2.51
N ASN A 29 -2.52 -20.33 2.07
CA ASN A 29 -1.24 -20.85 2.57
C ASN A 29 -0.32 -21.15 1.38
N ALA A 30 0.41 -20.13 0.93
CA ALA A 30 1.30 -20.25 -0.23
C ALA A 30 2.58 -21.05 0.06
N ASN A 31 2.97 -21.15 1.33
CA ASN A 31 4.19 -21.85 1.76
C ASN A 31 3.87 -23.21 2.43
N ALA A 32 2.76 -23.86 2.05
CA ALA A 32 2.34 -25.11 2.67
C ALA A 32 3.45 -26.18 2.63
N GLY A 33 3.81 -26.72 3.79
CA GLY A 33 4.93 -27.67 3.97
C GLY A 33 6.32 -27.04 3.95
N GLY A 34 6.43 -25.71 3.90
CA GLY A 34 7.68 -24.96 3.93
C GLY A 34 8.25 -24.73 5.34
N ALA A 35 9.46 -24.17 5.41
CA ALA A 35 10.15 -23.93 6.68
C ALA A 35 9.43 -22.91 7.58
N ASP A 36 8.65 -21.99 7.00
CA ASP A 36 7.87 -20.98 7.71
C ASP A 36 6.41 -21.41 7.95
N ASP A 37 6.04 -22.63 7.54
CA ASP A 37 4.72 -23.25 7.78
C ASP A 37 4.66 -23.84 9.20
N VAL A 38 5.00 -23.03 10.20
CA VAL A 38 5.18 -23.49 11.58
C VAL A 38 3.86 -23.62 12.35
N ASP A 39 3.56 -24.84 12.80
CA ASP A 39 2.74 -25.32 13.94
C ASP A 39 1.38 -24.66 14.27
N VAL A 40 0.86 -23.77 13.43
CA VAL A 40 -0.54 -23.35 13.51
C VAL A 40 -1.27 -24.05 12.37
N ASP A 41 -1.83 -25.22 12.69
CA ASP A 41 -2.89 -25.79 11.89
C ASP A 41 -3.95 -24.70 11.72
N TRP A 42 -4.21 -24.30 10.47
CA TRP A 42 -5.49 -23.65 10.19
C TRP A 42 -6.57 -24.63 10.68
N TRP A 43 -7.62 -24.12 11.32
CA TRP A 43 -8.80 -24.95 11.57
C TRP A 43 -9.10 -25.70 10.28
N SER A 44 -9.27 -27.01 10.32
CA SER A 44 -9.48 -27.81 9.11
C SER A 44 -10.68 -27.25 8.35
N VAL A 45 -10.42 -26.41 7.33
CA VAL A 45 -11.45 -25.82 6.49
C VAL A 45 -11.34 -26.46 5.12
N ASP A 46 -12.51 -26.79 4.61
CA ASP A 46 -12.85 -27.23 3.27
C ASP A 46 -11.90 -26.73 2.15
N GLU A 47 -11.51 -27.62 1.23
CA GLU A 47 -10.72 -27.30 0.03
C GLU A 47 -11.38 -26.21 -0.84
N ASP A 48 -12.70 -26.01 -0.71
CA ASP A 48 -13.42 -24.91 -1.36
C ASP A 48 -13.10 -23.51 -0.79
N THR A 49 -12.39 -23.45 0.33
CA THR A 49 -12.06 -22.22 1.07
C THR A 49 -10.57 -22.02 1.31
N VAL A 50 -9.73 -23.01 1.03
CA VAL A 50 -8.27 -22.96 1.23
C VAL A 50 -7.55 -22.97 -0.10
N PHE A 51 -6.65 -22.02 -0.31
CA PHE A 51 -5.94 -21.84 -1.57
C PHE A 51 -4.42 -21.79 -1.34
N SER A 52 -3.67 -22.27 -2.34
CA SER A 52 -2.20 -22.18 -2.35
C SER A 52 -1.67 -20.86 -2.95
N THR A 53 -2.54 -19.99 -3.47
CA THR A 53 -2.15 -18.68 -4.01
C THR A 53 -3.20 -17.63 -3.67
N LEU A 54 -2.76 -16.39 -3.46
CA LEU A 54 -3.65 -15.27 -3.22
C LEU A 54 -4.56 -14.98 -4.41
N GLN A 55 -4.03 -15.10 -5.64
CA GLN A 55 -4.83 -14.89 -6.85
C GLN A 55 -6.01 -15.88 -6.95
N ALA A 56 -5.82 -17.14 -6.56
CA ALA A 56 -6.89 -18.14 -6.60
C ALA A 56 -8.02 -17.80 -5.62
N ALA A 57 -7.67 -17.33 -4.41
CA ALA A 57 -8.65 -16.87 -3.44
C ALA A 57 -9.43 -15.64 -3.95
N ILE A 58 -8.75 -14.64 -4.51
CA ILE A 58 -9.38 -13.46 -5.12
C ILE A 58 -10.34 -13.87 -6.25
N ASN A 59 -9.95 -14.83 -7.09
CA ASN A 59 -10.80 -15.31 -8.18
C ASN A 59 -12.10 -15.96 -7.68
N LYS A 60 -12.09 -16.60 -6.50
CA LYS A 60 -13.28 -17.19 -5.87
C LYS A 60 -14.20 -16.14 -5.22
N CYS A 61 -13.68 -14.96 -4.88
CA CYS A 61 -14.47 -13.89 -4.28
C CYS A 61 -15.56 -13.36 -5.21
N VAL A 62 -16.66 -12.93 -4.61
CA VAL A 62 -17.79 -12.26 -5.28
C VAL A 62 -17.76 -10.78 -4.94
N ALA A 63 -17.79 -9.93 -5.97
CA ALA A 63 -17.75 -8.48 -5.81
C ALA A 63 -18.89 -7.98 -4.91
N ASN A 64 -18.56 -7.05 -4.01
CA ASN A 64 -19.46 -6.39 -3.05
C ASN A 64 -20.16 -7.33 -2.05
N ARG A 65 -19.75 -8.59 -1.95
CA ARG A 65 -20.28 -9.52 -0.93
C ARG A 65 -19.64 -9.34 0.45
N GLY A 66 -18.52 -8.61 0.54
CA GLY A 66 -17.77 -8.44 1.78
C GLY A 66 -16.87 -9.64 2.11
N ASP A 67 -16.42 -10.38 1.10
CA ASP A 67 -15.57 -11.56 1.29
C ASP A 67 -14.25 -11.19 1.96
N THR A 68 -13.76 -12.08 2.83
CA THR A 68 -12.50 -11.91 3.58
C THR A 68 -11.54 -13.05 3.27
N ILE A 69 -10.30 -12.71 2.92
CA ILE A 69 -9.21 -13.64 2.68
C ILE A 69 -8.22 -13.48 3.83
N TYR A 70 -7.92 -14.57 4.53
CA TYR A 70 -6.85 -14.62 5.51
C TYR A 70 -5.60 -15.24 4.92
N VAL A 71 -4.46 -14.56 5.05
CA VAL A 71 -3.18 -15.02 4.48
C VAL A 71 -2.27 -15.52 5.60
N LYS A 72 -1.81 -16.76 5.49
CA LYS A 72 -0.84 -17.35 6.43
C LYS A 72 0.52 -16.70 6.26
N GLN A 73 1.30 -16.70 7.34
CA GLN A 73 2.72 -16.39 7.29
C GLN A 73 3.43 -17.20 6.19
N GLY A 74 4.36 -16.55 5.50
CA GLY A 74 5.15 -17.08 4.39
C GLY A 74 5.23 -16.09 3.24
N GLY A 75 6.25 -16.28 2.39
CA GLY A 75 6.35 -15.60 1.11
C GLY A 75 5.66 -16.39 0.00
N GLU A 76 4.84 -15.74 -0.81
CA GLU A 76 4.32 -16.27 -2.07
C GLU A 76 5.16 -15.72 -3.23
N LEU A 77 5.98 -16.58 -3.86
CA LEU A 77 6.63 -16.24 -5.12
C LEU A 77 5.57 -16.24 -6.23
N VAL A 78 5.27 -15.06 -6.77
CA VAL A 78 4.31 -14.91 -7.87
C VAL A 78 5.05 -14.91 -9.21
N THR A 79 4.52 -15.65 -10.17
CA THR A 79 5.03 -15.70 -11.55
C THR A 79 4.20 -14.86 -12.52
N SER A 80 3.12 -14.27 -12.03
CA SER A 80 2.21 -13.35 -12.71
C SER A 80 1.75 -12.29 -11.72
N THR A 81 1.48 -11.08 -12.18
CA THR A 81 0.90 -10.01 -11.36
C THR A 81 -0.36 -10.47 -10.64
N VAL A 82 -0.45 -10.17 -9.33
CA VAL A 82 -1.65 -10.41 -8.53
C VAL A 82 -2.66 -9.28 -8.74
N LEU A 83 -3.83 -9.62 -9.24
CA LEU A 83 -4.90 -8.69 -9.59
C LEU A 83 -5.95 -8.64 -8.47
N PHE A 84 -5.96 -7.55 -7.70
CA PHE A 84 -7.05 -7.19 -6.79
C PHE A 84 -8.17 -6.52 -7.60
N ASN A 85 -8.92 -7.35 -8.32
CA ASN A 85 -9.95 -6.94 -9.29
C ASN A 85 -11.39 -7.26 -8.84
N LYS A 86 -11.58 -7.56 -7.55
CA LYS A 86 -12.90 -7.77 -6.94
C LYS A 86 -13.22 -6.64 -5.97
N ALA A 87 -14.33 -5.96 -6.18
CA ALA A 87 -14.76 -4.89 -5.30
C ALA A 87 -15.22 -5.42 -3.94
N GLY A 88 -14.95 -4.68 -2.87
CA GLY A 88 -15.44 -4.93 -1.52
C GLY A 88 -14.84 -6.14 -0.83
N ILE A 89 -13.66 -6.61 -1.24
CA ILE A 89 -12.94 -7.70 -0.56
C ILE A 89 -12.03 -7.16 0.55
N ARG A 90 -11.72 -8.03 1.51
CA ARG A 90 -10.77 -7.77 2.60
C ARG A 90 -9.67 -8.82 2.58
N VAL A 91 -8.42 -8.40 2.70
CA VAL A 91 -7.27 -9.30 2.81
C VAL A 91 -6.54 -8.99 4.11
N ILE A 92 -6.37 -9.99 4.96
CA ILE A 92 -5.81 -9.82 6.31
C ILE A 92 -4.75 -10.89 6.55
N VAL A 93 -3.53 -10.47 6.85
CA VAL A 93 -2.45 -11.41 7.19
C VAL A 93 -2.55 -11.92 8.62
N GLN A 94 -1.94 -13.08 8.85
CA GLN A 94 -1.74 -13.64 10.17
C GLN A 94 -0.79 -12.76 11.01
N ARG A 95 -1.13 -12.54 12.29
CA ARG A 95 -0.48 -11.51 13.15
C ARG A 95 0.46 -12.08 14.24
N LEU A 96 0.78 -13.39 14.22
CA LEU A 96 1.39 -14.19 15.31
C LEU A 96 2.39 -13.48 16.24
N GLY A 97 1.90 -12.68 17.20
CA GLY A 97 2.76 -11.91 18.13
C GLY A 97 3.70 -10.90 17.46
N MET A 98 3.54 -10.64 16.15
CA MET A 98 4.41 -9.75 15.39
C MET A 98 3.98 -8.30 15.59
N ALA A 99 4.97 -7.42 15.77
CA ALA A 99 4.75 -5.98 15.69
C ALA A 99 4.14 -5.62 14.31
N PRO A 100 3.22 -4.65 14.23
CA PRO A 100 2.64 -4.19 12.97
C PRO A 100 3.67 -3.97 11.85
N SER A 101 4.79 -3.34 12.19
CA SER A 101 5.91 -3.05 11.27
C SER A 101 6.55 -4.27 10.63
N MET A 102 6.44 -5.45 11.23
CA MET A 102 7.09 -6.67 10.76
C MET A 102 6.14 -7.59 9.98
N ARG A 103 4.82 -7.36 10.00
CA ARG A 103 3.86 -8.33 9.45
C ARG A 103 4.06 -8.58 7.96
N GLY A 104 4.22 -7.51 7.18
CA GLY A 104 4.45 -7.58 5.74
C GLY A 104 5.87 -7.97 5.36
N GLU A 105 6.78 -8.24 6.30
CA GLU A 105 8.05 -8.91 6.00
C GLU A 105 7.85 -10.43 5.95
N PHE A 106 6.98 -10.95 6.81
CA PHE A 106 6.76 -12.38 6.99
C PHE A 106 5.48 -12.87 6.30
N THR A 107 4.70 -12.00 5.68
CA THR A 107 3.53 -12.36 4.88
C THR A 107 3.52 -11.51 3.62
N SER A 108 4.18 -11.98 2.57
CA SER A 108 4.52 -11.17 1.41
C SER A 108 4.18 -11.88 0.11
N ILE A 109 3.68 -11.13 -0.87
CA ILE A 109 3.75 -11.55 -2.27
C ILE A 109 5.00 -10.91 -2.89
N TYR A 110 5.78 -11.71 -3.61
CA TYR A 110 7.03 -11.23 -4.20
C TYR A 110 7.28 -11.81 -5.57
N SER A 111 7.97 -11.04 -6.41
CA SER A 111 8.39 -11.45 -7.75
C SER A 111 9.87 -11.20 -7.93
N THR A 112 10.55 -12.12 -8.62
CA THR A 112 11.97 -11.99 -9.02
C THR A 112 12.16 -11.89 -10.53
N SER A 113 11.08 -11.93 -11.32
CA SER A 113 11.15 -12.14 -12.77
C SER A 113 10.09 -11.39 -13.59
N LEU A 114 9.12 -10.73 -12.95
CA LEU A 114 8.16 -9.86 -13.65
C LEU A 114 8.91 -8.64 -14.17
N THR A 115 9.14 -8.61 -15.48
CA THR A 115 9.84 -7.51 -16.16
C THR A 115 8.79 -6.55 -16.70
N GLY A 116 8.79 -5.30 -16.24
CA GLY A 116 7.85 -4.28 -16.68
C GLY A 116 6.47 -4.32 -16.02
N ASP A 117 6.14 -5.37 -15.27
CA ASP A 117 4.86 -5.48 -14.57
C ASP A 117 5.04 -5.42 -13.05
N PRO A 118 4.17 -4.68 -12.33
CA PRO A 118 4.19 -4.67 -10.88
C PRO A 118 3.81 -6.05 -10.31
N THR A 119 4.26 -6.35 -9.10
CA THR A 119 3.90 -7.60 -8.40
C THR A 119 2.40 -7.71 -8.15
N ALA A 120 1.74 -6.56 -7.91
CA ALA A 120 0.31 -6.48 -7.74
C ALA A 120 -0.31 -5.25 -8.39
N ILE A 121 -1.56 -5.39 -8.83
CA ILE A 121 -2.40 -4.29 -9.30
C ILE A 121 -3.72 -4.27 -8.51
N ILE A 122 -4.06 -3.12 -7.94
CA ILE A 122 -5.38 -2.85 -7.37
C ILE A 122 -6.17 -1.99 -8.35
N SER A 123 -7.29 -2.55 -8.81
CA SER A 123 -8.21 -1.90 -9.75
C SER A 123 -9.63 -1.72 -9.21
N GLN A 124 -9.93 -2.28 -8.04
CA GLN A 124 -11.25 -2.25 -7.42
C GLN A 124 -11.15 -1.90 -5.92
N PRO A 125 -12.24 -1.40 -5.30
CA PRO A 125 -12.26 -1.08 -3.88
C PRO A 125 -11.93 -2.30 -3.03
N CYS A 126 -10.97 -2.18 -2.11
CA CYS A 126 -10.58 -3.26 -1.21
C CYS A 126 -9.91 -2.73 0.07
N TYR A 127 -9.89 -3.58 1.09
CA TYR A 127 -9.11 -3.38 2.31
C TYR A 127 -8.01 -4.43 2.38
N ILE A 128 -6.76 -4.00 2.60
CA ILE A 128 -5.61 -4.89 2.76
C ILE A 128 -4.92 -4.53 4.06
N GLU A 129 -4.70 -5.53 4.92
CA GLU A 129 -4.07 -5.36 6.21
C GLU A 129 -2.86 -6.27 6.38
N GLY A 130 -1.70 -5.65 6.61
CA GLY A 130 -0.48 -6.35 7.02
C GLY A 130 0.30 -7.04 5.89
N LEU A 131 -0.16 -6.96 4.64
CA LEU A 131 0.47 -7.66 3.51
C LEU A 131 1.76 -6.96 3.05
N GLY A 132 2.76 -7.76 2.72
CA GLY A 132 4.00 -7.36 2.07
C GLY A 132 3.90 -7.36 0.55
N PHE A 133 4.39 -6.31 -0.09
CA PHE A 133 4.51 -6.22 -1.55
C PHE A 133 5.97 -6.02 -1.93
N VAL A 134 6.54 -6.98 -2.64
CA VAL A 134 7.95 -6.95 -3.07
C VAL A 134 8.03 -7.08 -4.58
N GLY A 135 8.69 -6.14 -5.25
CA GLY A 135 8.86 -6.14 -6.69
C GLY A 135 10.30 -6.38 -7.11
N ALA A 136 10.51 -6.65 -8.40
CA ALA A 136 11.81 -6.58 -9.05
C ALA A 136 11.76 -5.48 -10.13
N ASP A 137 12.90 -4.90 -10.51
CA ASP A 137 12.98 -3.85 -11.54
C ASP A 137 13.66 -4.32 -12.83
N ALA A 138 13.11 -3.89 -13.96
CA ALA A 138 13.82 -3.75 -15.23
C ALA A 138 13.18 -2.68 -16.16
N GLY A 139 12.37 -1.78 -15.60
CA GLY A 139 11.51 -0.86 -16.34
C GLY A 139 12.11 0.51 -16.63
N THR A 140 11.48 1.24 -17.55
CA THR A 140 11.78 2.67 -17.80
C THR A 140 10.59 3.58 -17.52
N LEU A 141 9.38 3.02 -17.41
CA LEU A 141 8.18 3.78 -17.03
C LEU A 141 8.04 3.84 -15.50
N PHE A 142 7.34 4.87 -15.02
CA PHE A 142 7.17 5.15 -13.60
C PHE A 142 6.51 4.02 -12.78
N PHE A 143 5.76 3.12 -13.42
CA PHE A 143 5.06 2.00 -12.78
C PHE A 143 5.75 0.64 -12.98
N GLU A 144 6.70 0.54 -13.92
CA GLU A 144 7.36 -0.72 -14.29
C GLU A 144 8.36 -1.21 -13.22
N GLY A 145 8.65 -0.38 -12.22
CA GLY A 145 9.46 -0.70 -11.03
C GLY A 145 8.68 -0.62 -9.70
N ALA A 146 7.35 -0.65 -9.74
CA ALA A 146 6.51 -0.58 -8.55
C ALA A 146 6.18 -1.98 -7.99
N ALA A 147 6.29 -2.17 -6.68
CA ALA A 147 5.82 -3.43 -6.06
C ALA A 147 4.29 -3.54 -6.10
N LEU A 148 3.58 -2.41 -5.96
CA LEU A 148 2.13 -2.31 -6.07
C LEU A 148 1.73 -1.15 -6.96
N LEU A 149 0.77 -1.37 -7.87
CA LEU A 149 0.19 -0.35 -8.72
C LEU A 149 -1.31 -0.18 -8.45
N LEU A 150 -1.75 1.04 -8.18
CA LEU A 150 -3.16 1.41 -8.22
C LEU A 150 -3.46 1.96 -9.61
N ARG A 151 -4.11 1.14 -10.42
CA ARG A 151 -4.55 1.50 -11.77
C ARG A 151 -5.73 0.61 -12.16
N VAL A 152 -6.55 1.09 -13.08
CA VAL A 152 -7.31 0.16 -13.91
C VAL A 152 -6.31 -0.64 -14.74
N ASP A 153 -6.28 -1.96 -14.56
CA ASP A 153 -5.51 -2.87 -15.42
C ASP A 153 -5.75 -2.54 -16.90
N ALA A 154 -4.67 -2.45 -17.69
CA ALA A 154 -4.73 -2.12 -19.12
C ALA A 154 -5.60 -3.11 -19.93
N THR A 155 -5.81 -4.32 -19.42
CA THR A 155 -6.68 -5.33 -20.01
C THR A 155 -8.14 -5.28 -19.52
N SER A 156 -8.42 -4.45 -18.52
CA SER A 156 -9.76 -4.28 -17.94
C SER A 156 -10.61 -3.31 -18.76
N THR A 157 -11.90 -3.63 -18.87
CA THR A 157 -12.92 -2.75 -19.48
C THR A 157 -13.48 -1.72 -18.51
N ALA A 158 -13.03 -1.73 -17.24
CA ALA A 158 -13.49 -0.78 -16.24
C ALA A 158 -12.95 0.63 -16.56
N THR A 159 -13.84 1.58 -16.81
CA THR A 159 -13.45 2.98 -17.12
C THR A 159 -13.24 3.83 -15.88
N THR A 160 -13.51 3.30 -14.70
CA THR A 160 -13.44 4.01 -13.42
C THR A 160 -12.11 3.75 -12.73
N LYS A 161 -11.40 4.83 -12.41
CA LYS A 161 -10.15 4.81 -11.61
C LYS A 161 -10.34 4.02 -10.31
N PRO A 162 -9.26 3.44 -9.75
CA PRO A 162 -9.33 2.78 -8.44
C PRO A 162 -10.00 3.70 -7.42
N TRP A 163 -10.99 3.18 -6.69
CA TRP A 163 -11.75 3.94 -5.70
C TRP A 163 -11.87 3.16 -4.40
N GLY A 164 -11.86 3.84 -3.25
CA GLY A 164 -12.16 3.21 -1.96
C GLY A 164 -11.16 2.13 -1.55
N VAL A 165 -9.86 2.40 -1.74
CA VAL A 165 -8.78 1.48 -1.37
C VAL A 165 -8.25 1.86 0.00
N HIS A 166 -8.07 0.89 0.88
CA HIS A 166 -7.43 1.10 2.17
C HIS A 166 -6.30 0.08 2.38
N LEU A 167 -5.08 0.59 2.43
CA LEU A 167 -3.87 -0.15 2.81
C LEU A 167 -3.56 0.19 4.26
N ASN A 168 -3.62 -0.80 5.13
CA ASN A 168 -3.34 -0.66 6.55
C ASN A 168 -2.18 -1.57 6.94
N GLN A 169 -1.17 -1.08 7.65
CA GLN A 169 -0.09 -1.94 8.18
C GLN A 169 0.66 -2.74 7.11
N CYS A 170 0.55 -2.34 5.83
CA CYS A 170 1.22 -3.02 4.72
C CYS A 170 2.70 -2.63 4.67
N ARG A 171 3.53 -3.51 4.11
CA ARG A 171 4.98 -3.27 3.97
C ARG A 171 5.41 -3.36 2.51
N PHE A 172 6.36 -2.52 2.14
CA PHE A 172 7.01 -2.47 0.83
C PHE A 172 8.52 -2.58 1.04
N PRO A 173 9.04 -3.78 1.36
CA PRO A 173 10.47 -3.99 1.42
C PRO A 173 10.99 -4.20 -0.01
N GLY A 174 12.16 -3.68 -0.36
CA GLY A 174 12.71 -3.93 -1.69
C GLY A 174 13.59 -5.18 -1.80
N TRP A 175 14.03 -5.77 -0.67
CA TRP A 175 14.78 -7.04 -0.60
C TRP A 175 16.00 -7.13 -1.57
N ASN A 176 16.55 -5.98 -1.98
CA ASN A 176 17.57 -5.89 -3.03
C ASN A 176 17.16 -6.53 -4.37
N LEU A 177 15.87 -6.60 -4.67
CA LEU A 177 15.34 -7.07 -5.96
C LEU A 177 15.29 -5.96 -7.02
N GLY A 178 15.67 -4.74 -6.62
CA GLY A 178 15.97 -3.63 -7.53
C GLY A 178 14.80 -2.71 -7.83
N ASN A 179 13.59 -3.00 -7.34
CA ASN A 179 12.42 -2.13 -7.52
C ASN A 179 12.72 -0.70 -7.04
N THR A 180 12.33 0.28 -7.84
CA THR A 180 12.62 1.70 -7.62
C THR A 180 11.46 2.46 -6.97
N CYS A 181 10.33 1.78 -6.79
CA CYS A 181 9.09 2.29 -6.22
C CYS A 181 8.39 1.21 -5.36
N GLY A 182 7.87 1.60 -4.19
CA GLY A 182 7.01 0.72 -3.39
C GLY A 182 5.60 0.68 -3.97
N LEU A 183 4.95 1.84 -3.99
CA LEU A 183 3.56 2.02 -4.43
C LEU A 183 3.48 3.07 -5.54
N ALA A 184 2.98 2.70 -6.71
CA ALA A 184 2.65 3.65 -7.76
C ALA A 184 1.13 3.83 -7.89
N MET A 185 0.69 5.05 -8.17
CA MET A 185 -0.71 5.39 -8.41
C MET A 185 -0.83 6.15 -9.73
N ASP A 186 -1.60 5.61 -10.67
CA ASP A 186 -2.00 6.30 -11.89
C ASP A 186 -3.49 6.62 -11.82
N GLY A 187 -3.78 7.72 -11.13
CA GLY A 187 -5.10 8.06 -10.62
C GLY A 187 -5.46 7.33 -9.32
N GLY A 188 -6.66 7.61 -8.84
CA GLY A 188 -7.21 6.99 -7.63
C GLY A 188 -8.09 7.96 -6.87
N THR A 189 -9.17 7.50 -6.23
CA THR A 189 -10.01 8.40 -5.43
C THR A 189 -10.49 7.75 -4.14
N ASN A 190 -10.47 8.47 -3.02
CA ASN A 190 -10.77 7.92 -1.69
C ASN A 190 -9.84 6.74 -1.36
N VAL A 191 -8.54 7.04 -1.31
CA VAL A 191 -7.50 6.07 -0.96
C VAL A 191 -6.94 6.43 0.40
N LEU A 192 -6.89 5.46 1.31
CA LEU A 192 -6.26 5.60 2.61
C LEU A 192 -5.04 4.67 2.69
N ILE A 193 -3.89 5.24 2.99
CA ILE A 193 -2.63 4.53 3.24
C ILE A 193 -2.26 4.85 4.68
N ASP A 194 -2.39 3.88 5.57
CA ASP A 194 -2.24 4.08 7.01
C ASP A 194 -1.29 3.04 7.62
N ASP A 195 -0.39 3.51 8.48
CA ASP A 195 0.57 2.68 9.22
C ASP A 195 1.40 1.78 8.29
N CYS A 196 1.72 2.26 7.08
CA CYS A 196 2.48 1.51 6.08
C CYS A 196 3.99 1.75 6.18
N TYR A 197 4.78 0.77 5.74
CA TYR A 197 6.25 0.82 5.84
C TYR A 197 6.88 0.68 4.45
N PHE A 198 7.72 1.63 4.07
CA PHE A 198 8.43 1.67 2.77
C PHE A 198 9.93 1.70 3.02
N GLU A 199 10.66 0.68 2.54
CA GLU A 199 12.08 0.52 2.87
C GLU A 199 12.85 -0.18 1.76
N ASP A 200 13.69 0.59 1.05
CA ASP A 200 14.81 0.07 0.23
C ASP A 200 15.75 1.21 -0.18
N ALA A 201 17.04 0.91 -0.34
CA ALA A 201 18.03 1.89 -0.83
C ALA A 201 17.91 2.19 -2.34
N ALA A 202 17.32 1.27 -3.12
CA ALA A 202 17.01 1.44 -4.53
C ALA A 202 15.77 2.31 -4.77
N PHE A 203 14.95 2.57 -3.73
CA PHE A 203 13.76 3.38 -3.89
C PHE A 203 14.13 4.81 -4.22
N THR A 204 13.74 5.24 -5.42
CA THR A 204 13.74 6.67 -5.75
C THR A 204 12.57 7.37 -5.06
N HIS A 205 11.51 6.63 -4.71
CA HIS A 205 10.41 7.09 -3.90
C HIS A 205 9.66 5.91 -3.26
N GLY A 206 9.09 6.10 -2.06
CA GLY A 206 8.20 5.12 -1.44
C GLY A 206 6.87 5.03 -2.19
N ILE A 207 6.25 6.20 -2.41
CA ILE A 207 4.98 6.35 -3.13
C ILE A 207 5.16 7.28 -4.34
N TYR A 208 4.70 6.85 -5.51
CA TYR A 208 4.54 7.68 -6.71
C TYR A 208 3.07 7.97 -6.98
N MET A 209 2.72 9.21 -7.30
CA MET A 209 1.35 9.58 -7.66
C MET A 209 1.32 10.45 -8.91
N GLN A 210 0.46 10.12 -9.87
CA GLN A 210 0.20 10.95 -11.03
C GLN A 210 -1.23 10.80 -11.54
N GLY A 211 -1.58 11.56 -12.58
CA GLY A 211 -2.89 11.49 -13.20
C GLY A 211 -3.93 12.20 -12.37
N ALA A 212 -5.12 11.61 -12.25
CA ALA A 212 -6.22 12.27 -11.55
C ALA A 212 -6.53 11.56 -10.24
N VAL A 213 -5.99 12.15 -9.17
CA VAL A 213 -5.85 11.58 -7.82
C VAL A 213 -6.63 12.44 -6.85
N GLY A 214 -7.67 11.95 -6.17
CA GLY A 214 -8.51 12.80 -5.30
C GLY A 214 -8.88 12.16 -3.97
N HIS A 215 -8.88 12.91 -2.87
CA HIS A 215 -9.16 12.38 -1.53
C HIS A 215 -8.22 11.21 -1.18
N VAL A 216 -6.92 11.44 -1.33
CA VAL A 216 -5.90 10.47 -0.90
C VAL A 216 -5.32 10.93 0.42
N GLN A 217 -5.33 10.05 1.41
CA GLN A 217 -4.76 10.29 2.71
C GLN A 217 -3.61 9.29 2.97
N ILE A 218 -2.48 9.82 3.39
CA ILE A 218 -1.29 9.06 3.80
C ILE A 218 -0.99 9.44 5.24
N SER A 219 -1.15 8.52 6.18
CA SER A 219 -0.97 8.77 7.61
C SER A 219 -0.16 7.68 8.29
N ASN A 220 0.46 8.03 9.42
CA ASN A 220 1.19 7.13 10.32
C ASN A 220 2.24 6.24 9.62
N SER A 221 2.68 6.59 8.42
CA SER A 221 3.51 5.72 7.59
C SER A 221 5.00 6.03 7.76
N HIS A 222 5.84 5.02 7.60
CA HIS A 222 7.28 5.11 7.79
C HIS A 222 8.02 4.90 6.47
N PHE A 223 8.97 5.80 6.20
CA PHE A 223 9.76 5.80 4.97
C PHE A 223 11.25 5.87 5.31
N SER A 224 12.02 4.91 4.80
CA SER A 224 13.46 4.84 5.10
C SER A 224 14.27 4.29 3.93
N LEU A 225 15.57 4.60 3.94
CA LEU A 225 16.60 4.15 2.99
C LEU A 225 16.46 4.66 1.55
N GLY A 226 15.25 5.00 1.10
CA GLY A 226 14.99 5.57 -0.23
C GLY A 226 15.34 7.06 -0.35
N THR A 227 15.12 7.63 -1.54
CA THR A 227 15.42 9.05 -1.83
C THR A 227 14.32 9.99 -1.33
N TYR A 228 13.05 9.75 -1.70
CA TYR A 228 11.88 10.53 -1.25
C TYR A 228 10.83 9.59 -0.65
N ALA A 229 10.04 10.06 0.33
CA ALA A 229 8.87 9.31 0.78
C ALA A 229 7.81 9.31 -0.30
N ILE A 230 7.53 10.49 -0.87
CA ILE A 230 6.48 10.69 -1.85
C ILE A 230 7.03 11.47 -3.04
N LYS A 231 6.69 11.03 -4.25
CA LYS A 231 6.96 11.76 -5.49
C LYS A 231 5.68 11.97 -6.28
N CYS A 232 5.47 13.19 -6.75
CA CYS A 232 4.35 13.57 -7.60
C CYS A 232 4.81 13.67 -9.06
N GLY A 233 4.04 13.07 -9.96
CA GLY A 233 4.10 13.31 -11.40
C GLY A 233 3.08 14.36 -11.82
N SER A 234 2.79 14.40 -13.12
CA SER A 234 1.81 15.35 -13.65
C SER A 234 0.39 14.99 -13.21
N PHE A 235 -0.30 15.94 -12.58
CA PHE A 235 -1.71 15.81 -12.22
C PHE A 235 -2.61 16.31 -13.36
N SER A 236 -3.54 15.46 -13.80
CA SER A 236 -4.43 15.80 -14.93
C SER A 236 -5.69 16.56 -14.52
N ASP A 237 -5.98 16.66 -13.22
CA ASP A 237 -7.12 17.41 -12.65
C ASP A 237 -6.72 18.36 -11.50
N ALA A 238 -5.47 18.84 -11.56
CA ALA A 238 -4.89 19.82 -10.66
C ALA A 238 -5.85 20.98 -10.35
N GLY A 239 -6.10 21.24 -9.07
CA GLY A 239 -6.92 22.36 -8.61
C GLY A 239 -8.45 22.14 -8.65
N VAL A 240 -8.95 21.07 -9.28
CA VAL A 240 -10.38 20.71 -9.25
C VAL A 240 -10.63 19.61 -8.22
N ASN A 241 -10.08 18.42 -8.47
CA ASN A 241 -10.31 17.23 -7.65
C ASN A 241 -9.03 16.71 -6.99
N THR A 242 -7.84 17.17 -7.40
CA THR A 242 -6.59 16.77 -6.74
C THR A 242 -6.55 17.29 -5.31
N GLN A 243 -6.79 16.39 -4.36
CA GLN A 243 -6.84 16.68 -2.92
C GLN A 243 -6.06 15.58 -2.20
N LEU A 244 -4.90 15.96 -1.67
CA LEU A 244 -3.99 15.05 -0.97
C LEU A 244 -3.79 15.51 0.46
N GLU A 245 -3.91 14.58 1.40
CA GLU A 245 -3.62 14.77 2.82
C GLU A 245 -2.42 13.90 3.19
N ILE A 246 -1.27 14.53 3.41
CA ILE A 246 -0.04 13.87 3.82
C ILE A 246 0.15 14.17 5.30
N GLY A 247 -0.35 13.27 6.13
CA GLY A 247 -0.34 13.36 7.57
C GLY A 247 -1.68 12.96 8.20
N PRO A 248 -1.73 12.93 9.54
CA PRO A 248 -0.62 13.16 10.46
C PRO A 248 0.27 11.92 10.62
N GLY A 249 1.42 12.10 11.27
CA GLY A 249 2.21 11.02 11.85
C GLY A 249 3.14 10.28 10.90
N ASN A 250 3.33 10.74 9.66
CA ASN A 250 4.33 10.13 8.79
C ASN A 250 5.73 10.46 9.30
N VAL A 251 6.65 9.50 9.13
CA VAL A 251 8.05 9.61 9.55
C VAL A 251 8.96 9.28 8.38
N THR A 252 9.94 10.13 8.10
CA THR A 252 11.12 9.72 7.32
C THR A 252 12.34 9.54 8.20
N VAL A 253 13.17 8.59 7.81
CA VAL A 253 14.51 8.39 8.37
C VAL A 253 15.54 8.57 7.27
N ALA A 254 16.57 9.38 7.55
CA ALA A 254 17.67 9.63 6.63
C ALA A 254 18.20 8.33 5.98
N PRO A 255 18.45 8.33 4.66
CA PRO A 255 18.55 9.47 3.76
C PRO A 255 17.22 9.98 3.17
N THR A 256 16.07 9.41 3.55
CA THR A 256 14.80 9.68 2.88
C THR A 256 14.26 11.09 3.17
N ARG A 257 14.03 11.84 2.09
CA ARG A 257 13.39 13.16 2.08
C ARG A 257 11.87 13.05 2.08
N GLY A 258 11.16 14.14 2.35
CA GLY A 258 9.71 14.13 2.43
C GLY A 258 9.02 14.02 1.07
N VAL A 259 8.73 15.16 0.45
CA VAL A 259 7.96 15.21 -0.79
C VAL A 259 8.79 15.78 -1.93
N ASN A 260 8.78 15.08 -3.07
CA ASN A 260 9.13 15.64 -4.36
C ASN A 260 7.83 16.03 -5.09
N SER A 261 7.55 17.33 -5.12
CA SER A 261 6.38 17.91 -5.79
C SER A 261 6.48 17.86 -7.31
N GLY A 262 7.71 17.84 -7.84
CA GLY A 262 7.97 17.95 -9.28
C GLY A 262 7.50 19.28 -9.87
N SER A 263 7.33 20.31 -9.03
CA SER A 263 6.78 21.63 -9.40
C SER A 263 5.41 21.56 -10.07
N ASN A 264 4.56 20.63 -9.60
CA ASN A 264 3.20 20.45 -10.10
C ASN A 264 2.21 21.15 -9.19
N ALA A 265 1.38 22.04 -9.74
CA ALA A 265 0.31 22.64 -8.96
C ALA A 265 -0.72 21.60 -8.47
N ALA A 266 -1.09 21.62 -7.20
CA ALA A 266 -2.05 20.70 -6.59
C ALA A 266 -2.70 21.30 -5.33
N LYS A 267 -3.76 20.69 -4.78
CA LYS A 267 -4.25 21.03 -3.43
C LYS A 267 -3.77 19.96 -2.47
N VAL A 268 -2.70 20.26 -1.76
CA VAL A 268 -2.06 19.31 -0.85
C VAL A 268 -1.97 19.93 0.53
N THR A 269 -2.31 19.16 1.56
CA THR A 269 -2.01 19.54 2.94
C THR A 269 -0.99 18.55 3.48
N ILE A 270 0.19 19.05 3.85
CA ILE A 270 1.26 18.30 4.51
C ILE A 270 1.28 18.74 5.96
N PHE A 271 0.91 17.87 6.89
CA PHE A 271 0.73 18.29 8.29
C PHE A 271 1.16 17.25 9.31
N ARG A 272 1.76 17.73 10.41
CA ARG A 272 2.11 16.92 11.60
C ARG A 272 2.93 15.67 11.27
N ASN A 273 3.88 15.79 10.37
CA ASN A 273 4.85 14.74 10.05
C ASN A 273 6.20 15.03 10.70
N SER A 274 7.04 14.01 10.86
CA SER A 274 8.42 14.14 11.34
C SER A 274 9.39 13.72 10.24
N TRP A 275 10.08 14.70 9.64
CA TRP A 275 10.95 14.47 8.50
C TRP A 275 12.43 14.54 8.93
N ALA A 276 13.01 13.43 9.37
CA ALA A 276 14.40 13.38 9.82
C ALA A 276 15.37 13.26 8.64
N THR A 277 15.63 14.37 7.95
CA THR A 277 16.56 14.45 6.81
C THR A 277 17.98 14.85 7.25
N ALA A 278 19.00 14.43 6.49
CA ALA A 278 20.35 14.96 6.67
C ALA A 278 20.44 16.37 6.06
N VAL A 279 21.14 17.30 6.73
CA VAL A 279 21.38 18.71 6.36
C VAL A 279 21.38 18.91 4.84
N ASN A 280 20.25 19.38 4.29
CA ASN A 280 19.86 19.69 2.91
C ASN A 280 18.33 19.54 2.79
N SER A 281 17.70 20.34 1.91
CA SER A 281 16.24 20.50 1.78
C SER A 281 15.41 19.22 2.01
N THR A 282 14.47 19.29 2.97
CA THR A 282 13.53 18.20 3.27
C THR A 282 12.64 17.85 2.08
N HIS A 283 12.37 18.83 1.22
CA HIS A 283 11.59 18.70 -0.01
C HIS A 283 12.45 18.95 -1.25
N ASP A 284 11.89 18.77 -2.45
CA ASP A 284 12.58 19.08 -3.71
C ASP A 284 12.66 20.59 -4.03
N GLN A 285 11.91 21.41 -3.29
CA GLN A 285 11.84 22.87 -3.40
C GLN A 285 11.77 23.52 -2.00
N SER A 286 11.82 24.85 -1.94
CA SER A 286 11.53 25.60 -0.71
C SER A 286 10.05 25.49 -0.32
N ILE A 287 9.72 25.77 0.94
CA ILE A 287 8.32 25.78 1.40
C ILE A 287 7.52 26.86 0.68
N ASP A 288 8.08 28.06 0.50
CA ASP A 288 7.43 29.17 -0.20
C ASP A 288 7.07 28.82 -1.66
N ASP A 289 7.97 28.12 -2.36
CA ASP A 289 7.71 27.64 -3.72
C ASP A 289 6.62 26.57 -3.73
N MET A 290 6.64 25.64 -2.78
CA MET A 290 5.61 24.62 -2.63
C MET A 290 4.22 25.24 -2.32
N GLU A 291 4.16 26.26 -1.48
CA GLU A 291 2.93 26.99 -1.18
C GLU A 291 2.38 27.72 -2.41
N SER A 292 3.27 28.28 -3.23
CA SER A 292 2.90 28.87 -4.53
C SER A 292 2.29 27.83 -5.49
N ASP A 293 2.73 26.58 -5.41
CA ASP A 293 2.16 25.43 -6.13
C ASP A 293 0.89 24.86 -5.47
N GLY A 294 0.45 25.38 -4.31
CA GLY A 294 -0.77 24.97 -3.60
C GLY A 294 -0.59 23.86 -2.55
N TYR A 295 0.64 23.62 -2.11
CA TYR A 295 0.97 22.74 -1.00
C TYR A 295 1.01 23.53 0.30
N ILE A 296 0.09 23.23 1.21
CA ILE A 296 0.04 23.85 2.54
C ILE A 296 0.83 22.98 3.52
N CYS A 297 1.92 23.51 4.06
CA CYS A 297 2.81 22.82 5.00
C CYS A 297 2.60 23.35 6.42
N VAL A 298 2.04 22.54 7.33
CA VAL A 298 1.66 23.03 8.68
C VAL A 298 2.04 22.06 9.79
N GLY A 299 2.83 22.55 10.74
CA GLY A 299 3.16 21.83 11.98
C GLY A 299 3.93 20.54 11.74
N ASN A 300 4.73 20.49 10.67
CA ASN A 300 5.70 19.41 10.44
C ASN A 300 6.98 19.74 11.21
N GLU A 301 7.70 18.69 11.61
CA GLU A 301 9.05 18.81 12.15
C GLU A 301 10.04 18.60 11.02
N TYR A 302 10.82 19.64 10.71
CA TYR A 302 11.89 19.62 9.73
C TYR A 302 13.24 19.55 10.43
N ALA A 303 14.21 18.86 9.83
CA ALA A 303 15.59 18.86 10.32
C ALA A 303 16.29 20.23 10.10
N ASP A 304 15.83 21.02 9.13
CA ASP A 304 16.48 22.23 8.62
C ASP A 304 15.60 23.51 8.73
N GLU A 305 14.99 23.77 9.89
CA GLU A 305 14.60 25.16 10.17
C GLU A 305 15.85 25.92 10.65
N GLU A 306 16.61 26.48 9.70
CA GLU A 306 17.35 27.71 10.04
C GLU A 306 16.29 28.75 10.41
N SER A 307 16.31 29.18 11.66
CA SER A 307 15.50 30.32 12.09
C SER A 307 15.99 31.55 11.33
N ASP A 308 15.25 31.98 10.31
CA ASP A 308 15.43 33.30 9.72
C ASP A 308 14.96 34.35 10.74
N ASP A 309 15.85 34.65 11.68
CA ASP A 309 15.74 35.83 12.55
C ASP A 309 16.11 37.07 11.70
N GLU A 310 15.15 37.63 10.95
CA GLU A 310 15.18 39.02 10.45
C GLU A 310 14.29 39.97 11.26
#